data_AF-A0A0W0RJV3-F1
#
_entry.id   AF-A0A0W0RJV3-F1
#
_cell.length_a   1.000
_cell.length_b   1.000
_cell.length_c   1.000
_cell.angle_alpha   90.00
_cell.angle_beta   90.00
_cell.angle_gamma   90.00
#
_symmetry.space_group_name_H-M   'P 1'
#
loop_
_entity.id
_entity.type
_entity.pdbx_description
1 polymer ?
#
loop_
_entity_poly.entity_id
_entity_poly.type
_entity_poly.pdbx_seq_one_letter_code
_entity_poly.pdbx_strand_id
1 'polypeptide(L)'
;MKLTFLRSTSLGLILLPFSLFADTQSYYCPQNHGYINLGMTPDEVIAACGQPVSQQESNQPVMQKIPMQQLIYNNMGTQTAFYGVWNVPTGNGGVSLEVNIVNQKVRSIKLNGSDSNAVSVCQGANIQAGDPVQKVYYSCGSPSMVNNTFINEIVPTAEKPQVWLYQPGEYQPAVTMTFVNGKLQSIQ
;
A
#
# COMPACT_ATOMS: atom_id res chain seq x y z
N MET A 1 -68.55 2.34 21.61
CA MET A 1 -67.77 1.15 21.21
C MET A 1 -66.76 1.56 20.14
N LYS A 2 -65.52 1.07 20.26
CA LYS A 2 -64.35 1.17 19.36
C LYS A 2 -63.50 2.45 19.41
N LEU A 3 -62.54 2.45 20.35
CA LEU A 3 -61.18 2.96 20.16
C LEU A 3 -60.39 2.01 19.25
N THR A 4 -59.50 2.54 18.39
CA THR A 4 -58.33 1.89 17.74
C THR A 4 -57.75 2.94 16.75
N PHE A 5 -56.45 3.22 16.56
CA PHE A 5 -55.17 2.62 16.94
C PHE A 5 -54.10 3.73 16.81
N LEU A 6 -53.22 3.89 17.80
CA LEU A 6 -51.99 4.69 17.69
C LEU A 6 -51.02 3.98 16.71
N ARG A 7 -50.53 4.67 15.68
CA ARG A 7 -49.32 4.26 14.93
C ARG A 7 -48.12 5.03 15.46
N SER A 8 -47.42 4.40 16.40
CA SER A 8 -46.03 4.70 16.71
C SER A 8 -45.17 3.88 15.75
N THR A 9 -44.40 4.56 14.89
CA THR A 9 -43.40 3.91 14.03
C THR A 9 -42.06 4.58 14.26
N SER A 10 -41.32 3.98 15.19
CA SER A 10 -39.89 3.68 15.14
C SER A 10 -38.93 4.80 14.72
N LEU A 11 -38.38 5.47 15.74
CA LEU A 11 -37.16 6.26 15.66
C LEU A 11 -35.97 5.31 15.37
N GLY A 12 -35.55 5.23 14.11
CA GLY A 12 -34.34 4.48 13.71
C GLY A 12 -33.09 5.30 13.99
N LEU A 13 -32.52 5.16 15.19
CA LEU A 13 -31.23 5.73 15.53
C LEU A 13 -30.12 4.91 14.84
N ILE A 14 -29.67 5.36 13.67
CA ILE A 14 -28.53 4.79 12.95
C ILE A 14 -27.25 5.20 13.71
N LEU A 15 -26.77 4.31 14.58
CA LEU A 15 -25.43 4.35 15.14
C LEU A 15 -24.43 3.91 14.05
N LEU A 16 -23.90 4.87 13.29
CA LEU A 16 -22.72 4.68 12.46
C LEU A 16 -21.48 4.51 13.37
N PRO A 17 -20.79 3.36 13.36
CA PRO A 17 -19.49 3.27 14.00
C PRO A 17 -18.48 3.99 13.09
N PHE A 18 -18.16 5.23 13.45
CA PHE A 18 -17.00 5.93 12.88
C PHE A 18 -15.73 5.23 13.37
N SER A 19 -15.24 4.26 12.62
CA SER A 19 -13.85 3.78 12.74
C SER A 19 -12.92 4.79 12.07
N LEU A 20 -12.70 5.93 12.74
CA LEU A 20 -11.66 6.89 12.37
C LEU A 20 -10.35 6.49 13.08
N PHE A 21 -9.62 5.55 12.48
CA PHE A 21 -8.18 5.44 12.73
C PHE A 21 -7.46 6.16 11.59
N ALA A 22 -7.43 7.48 11.66
CA ALA A 22 -6.45 8.26 10.92
C ALA A 22 -5.26 8.43 11.86
N ASP A 23 -4.16 7.70 11.60
CA ASP A 23 -2.84 8.04 12.11
C ASP A 23 -2.43 9.39 11.48
N THR A 24 -3.04 10.47 11.95
CA THR A 24 -2.69 11.83 11.51
C THR A 24 -1.37 12.17 12.19
N GLN A 25 -0.26 12.00 11.47
CA GLN A 25 1.00 12.65 11.81
C GLN A 25 0.77 14.17 11.67
N SER A 26 0.25 14.77 12.73
CA SER A 26 -0.02 16.21 12.82
C SER A 26 1.15 16.89 13.51
N TYR A 27 1.69 17.95 12.90
CA TYR A 27 2.78 18.73 13.49
C TYR A 27 2.27 20.13 13.88
N TYR A 28 2.67 20.59 15.06
CA TYR A 28 2.30 21.91 15.56
C TYR A 28 3.40 22.92 15.26
N CYS A 29 3.03 24.01 14.61
CA CYS A 29 3.93 25.08 14.26
C CYS A 29 3.83 26.24 15.25
N PRO A 30 4.87 26.52 16.05
CA PRO A 30 4.80 27.52 17.12
C PRO A 30 4.79 28.96 16.62
N GLN A 31 5.16 29.22 15.36
CA GLN A 31 5.23 30.58 14.79
C GLN A 31 3.85 31.21 14.54
N ASN A 32 2.94 30.48 13.90
CA ASN A 32 1.57 30.95 13.62
C ASN A 32 0.51 30.16 14.41
N HIS A 33 0.92 29.36 15.40
CA HIS A 33 0.02 28.53 16.23
C HIS A 33 -0.90 27.59 15.44
N GLY A 34 -0.43 27.14 14.27
CA GLY A 34 -1.19 26.26 13.37
C GLY A 34 -0.79 24.79 13.49
N TYR A 35 -1.69 23.91 13.05
CA TYR A 35 -1.40 22.48 12.90
C TYR A 35 -1.36 22.12 11.41
N ILE A 36 -0.35 21.34 11.03
CA ILE A 36 -0.25 20.78 9.69
C ILE A 36 -0.44 19.27 9.71
N ASN A 37 -1.03 18.75 8.64
CA ASN A 37 -1.27 17.33 8.46
C ASN A 37 -0.71 16.86 7.11
N LEU A 38 -0.40 15.56 7.02
CA LEU A 38 -0.09 14.93 5.74
C LEU A 38 -1.23 15.18 4.75
N GLY A 39 -0.87 15.53 3.51
CA GLY A 39 -1.78 15.85 2.42
C GLY A 39 -2.08 17.34 2.24
N MET A 40 -1.69 18.22 3.18
CA MET A 40 -1.83 19.68 3.03
C MET A 40 -0.99 20.23 1.88
N THR A 41 -1.44 21.33 1.29
CA THR A 41 -0.74 22.06 0.25
C THR A 41 0.39 22.93 0.83
N PRO A 42 1.41 23.28 0.02
CA PRO A 42 2.45 24.24 0.39
C PRO A 42 1.89 25.52 1.01
N ASP A 43 0.83 26.10 0.42
CA ASP A 43 0.23 27.35 0.89
C ASP A 43 -0.45 27.20 2.27
N GLU A 44 -1.13 26.07 2.51
CA GLU A 44 -1.72 25.77 3.82
C GLU A 44 -0.64 25.58 4.89
N VAL A 45 0.48 24.95 4.54
CA VAL A 45 1.63 24.79 5.44
C VAL A 45 2.29 26.14 5.73
N ILE A 46 2.45 27.00 4.72
CA ILE A 46 2.96 28.37 4.92
C ILE A 46 2.02 29.17 5.84
N ALA A 47 0.70 29.05 5.66
CA ALA A 47 -0.25 29.73 6.52
C ALA A 47 -0.11 29.28 7.99
N ALA A 48 0.07 27.98 8.23
CA ALA A 48 0.18 27.40 9.57
C ALA A 48 1.57 27.57 10.23
N CYS A 49 2.65 27.60 9.45
CA CYS A 49 4.03 27.52 9.95
C CYS A 49 4.91 28.73 9.59
N GLY A 50 4.45 29.58 8.67
CA GLY A 50 5.23 30.65 8.09
C GLY A 50 6.11 30.19 6.92
N GLN A 51 7.02 31.07 6.50
CA GLN A 51 7.98 30.76 5.44
C GLN A 51 9.08 29.83 5.97
N PRO A 52 9.48 28.80 5.19
CA PRO A 52 10.59 27.93 5.57
C PRO A 52 11.93 28.68 5.52
N VAL A 53 12.90 28.20 6.29
CA VAL A 53 14.28 28.72 6.31
C VAL A 53 15.01 28.39 5.01
N SER A 54 14.71 27.23 4.44
CA SER A 54 15.30 26.77 3.18
C SER A 54 14.30 25.90 2.43
N GLN A 55 14.27 26.07 1.10
CA GLN A 55 13.53 25.21 0.17
C GLN A 55 14.54 24.60 -0.79
N GLN A 56 14.56 23.28 -0.89
CA GLN A 56 15.47 22.56 -1.78
C GLN A 56 14.70 21.54 -2.58
N GLU A 57 14.99 21.45 -3.87
CA GLU A 57 14.55 20.31 -4.67
C GLU A 57 15.41 19.10 -4.31
N SER A 58 14.76 18.05 -3.82
CA SER A 58 15.44 16.79 -3.54
C SER A 58 15.61 16.00 -4.83
N ASN A 59 16.83 15.53 -5.06
CA ASN A 59 17.09 14.52 -6.08
C ASN A 59 16.85 13.08 -5.57
N GLN A 60 16.49 12.92 -4.30
CA GLN A 60 16.15 11.62 -3.73
C GLN A 60 14.67 11.31 -3.97
N PRO A 61 14.35 10.14 -4.55
CA PRO A 61 12.96 9.73 -4.73
C PRO A 61 12.28 9.50 -3.37
N VAL A 62 11.02 9.91 -3.25
CA VAL A 62 10.22 9.60 -2.07
C VAL A 62 9.78 8.14 -2.12
N MET A 63 10.10 7.42 -1.05
CA MET A 63 9.70 6.03 -0.85
C MET A 63 8.32 5.99 -0.20
N GLN A 64 7.37 5.32 -0.83
CA GLN A 64 6.06 5.06 -0.26
C GLN A 64 5.92 3.57 0.06
N LYS A 65 5.41 3.28 1.25
CA LYS A 65 5.04 1.93 1.66
C LYS A 65 3.70 1.59 1.00
N ILE A 66 3.72 0.69 0.01
CA ILE A 66 2.52 0.24 -0.69
C ILE A 66 2.19 -1.20 -0.33
N PRO A 67 0.90 -1.55 -0.23
CA PRO A 67 0.48 -2.92 0.05
C PRO A 67 0.84 -3.83 -1.13
N MET A 68 1.34 -5.01 -0.81
CA MET A 68 1.75 -6.04 -1.75
C MET A 68 1.16 -7.38 -1.34
N GLN A 69 0.65 -8.13 -2.30
CA GLN A 69 0.10 -9.46 -2.09
C GLN A 69 1.07 -10.48 -2.70
N GLN A 70 1.54 -11.42 -1.90
CA GLN A 70 2.43 -12.50 -2.34
C GLN A 70 1.62 -13.76 -2.55
N LEU A 71 1.56 -14.24 -3.78
CA LEU A 71 0.92 -15.50 -4.15
C LEU A 71 1.98 -16.59 -4.17
N ILE A 72 1.89 -17.55 -3.26
CA ILE A 72 2.87 -18.62 -3.10
C ILE A 72 2.25 -19.93 -3.58
N TYR A 73 2.90 -20.53 -4.57
CA TYR A 73 2.57 -21.81 -5.18
C TYR A 73 3.67 -22.79 -4.82
N ASN A 74 3.36 -23.74 -3.96
CA ASN A 74 4.31 -24.78 -3.57
C ASN A 74 4.05 -26.04 -4.39
N ASN A 75 5.12 -26.82 -4.58
CA ASN A 75 5.08 -28.12 -5.26
C ASN A 75 4.65 -28.09 -6.73
N MET A 76 4.88 -26.97 -7.43
CA MET A 76 4.58 -26.84 -8.86
C MET A 76 5.43 -27.83 -9.67
N GLY A 77 4.78 -28.60 -10.55
CA GLY A 77 5.45 -29.60 -11.38
C GLY A 77 5.69 -30.97 -10.74
N THR A 78 5.21 -31.21 -9.51
CA THR A 78 5.18 -32.57 -8.95
C THR A 78 4.06 -33.39 -9.58
N GLN A 79 4.30 -34.69 -9.81
CA GLN A 79 3.21 -35.61 -10.12
C GLN A 79 2.25 -35.62 -8.92
N THR A 80 0.97 -35.39 -9.17
CA THR A 80 -0.06 -35.48 -8.14
C THR A 80 -0.87 -36.74 -8.39
N ALA A 81 -0.93 -37.65 -7.42
CA ALA A 81 -1.83 -38.79 -7.51
C ALA A 81 -3.25 -38.32 -7.18
N PHE A 82 -4.18 -38.51 -8.13
CA PHE A 82 -5.58 -38.14 -7.95
C PHE A 82 -6.36 -39.31 -7.35
N TYR A 83 -6.82 -39.16 -6.10
CA TYR A 83 -7.72 -40.10 -5.44
C TYR A 83 -9.08 -39.45 -5.17
N GLY A 84 -9.81 -39.08 -6.23
CA GLY A 84 -11.25 -38.77 -6.28
C GLY A 84 -11.78 -37.60 -5.45
N VAL A 85 -11.04 -37.15 -4.43
CA VAL A 85 -11.43 -36.16 -3.42
C VAL A 85 -10.20 -35.36 -2.93
N TRP A 86 -9.00 -35.95 -2.98
CA TRP A 86 -7.76 -35.30 -2.55
C TRP A 86 -6.69 -35.36 -3.65
N ASN A 87 -6.03 -34.22 -3.88
CA ASN A 87 -4.86 -34.13 -4.74
C ASN A 87 -3.62 -34.13 -3.84
N VAL A 88 -2.93 -35.28 -3.73
CA VAL A 88 -1.77 -35.42 -2.85
C VAL A 88 -0.49 -35.35 -3.70
N PRO A 89 0.44 -34.41 -3.41
CA PRO A 89 1.73 -34.35 -4.10
C PRO A 89 2.53 -35.64 -3.81
N THR A 90 2.93 -36.38 -4.84
CA THR A 90 3.65 -37.66 -4.67
C THR A 90 5.16 -37.56 -4.93
N GLY A 91 5.78 -36.39 -4.73
CA GLY A 91 7.22 -36.24 -4.94
C GLY A 91 7.84 -35.04 -4.21
N ASN A 92 9.12 -35.18 -3.87
CA ASN A 92 9.93 -34.19 -3.15
C ASN A 92 10.76 -33.30 -4.11
N GLY A 93 10.20 -32.94 -5.26
CA GLY A 93 10.90 -32.28 -6.38
C GLY A 93 10.15 -31.09 -6.97
N GLY A 94 9.22 -30.52 -6.21
CA GLY A 94 8.39 -29.43 -6.70
C GLY A 94 9.06 -28.08 -6.64
N VAL A 95 8.72 -27.23 -7.59
CA VAL A 95 9.19 -25.85 -7.65
C VAL A 95 8.31 -24.99 -6.75
N SER A 96 8.92 -24.11 -5.94
CA SER A 96 8.22 -23.06 -5.22
C SER A 96 8.22 -21.80 -6.07
N LEU A 97 7.03 -21.29 -6.36
CA LEU A 97 6.83 -20.06 -7.12
C LEU A 97 6.16 -19.04 -6.21
N GLU A 98 6.80 -17.91 -5.99
CA GLU A 98 6.22 -16.74 -5.33
C GLU A 98 6.02 -15.63 -6.38
N VAL A 99 4.80 -15.12 -6.49
CA VAL A 99 4.45 -14.02 -7.38
C VAL A 99 4.01 -12.84 -6.52
N ASN A 100 4.77 -11.77 -6.57
CA ASN A 100 4.49 -10.55 -5.82
C ASN A 100 3.60 -9.63 -6.66
N ILE A 101 2.44 -9.27 -6.13
CA ILE A 101 1.40 -8.49 -6.80
C ILE A 101 1.26 -7.14 -6.12
N VAL A 102 1.32 -6.08 -6.91
CA VAL A 102 1.12 -4.69 -6.49
C VAL A 102 0.16 -4.05 -7.47
N ASN A 103 -0.87 -3.34 -6.97
CA ASN A 103 -1.86 -2.67 -7.83
C ASN A 103 -2.47 -3.61 -8.90
N GLN A 104 -2.77 -4.85 -8.50
CA GLN A 104 -3.31 -5.91 -9.38
C GLN A 104 -2.39 -6.35 -10.54
N LYS A 105 -1.09 -6.01 -10.49
CA LYS A 105 -0.10 -6.41 -11.48
C LYS A 105 1.06 -7.15 -10.84
N VAL A 106 1.68 -8.04 -11.61
CA VAL A 106 2.90 -8.75 -11.20
C VAL A 106 4.05 -7.75 -11.10
N ARG A 107 4.64 -7.65 -9.92
CA ARG A 107 5.82 -6.80 -9.67
C ARG A 107 7.12 -7.58 -9.85
N SER A 108 7.21 -8.72 -9.19
CA SER A 108 8.38 -9.60 -9.25
C SER A 108 7.95 -11.04 -9.07
N ILE A 109 8.79 -11.95 -9.53
CA ILE A 109 8.56 -13.38 -9.43
C ILE A 109 9.78 -14.00 -8.78
N LYS A 110 9.58 -14.91 -7.84
CA LYS A 110 10.65 -15.71 -7.26
C LYS A 110 10.40 -17.17 -7.54
N LEU A 111 11.39 -17.83 -8.12
CA LEU A 111 11.37 -19.25 -8.41
C LEU A 111 12.43 -19.95 -7.57
N ASN A 112 12.01 -20.83 -6.65
CA ASN A 112 12.89 -21.49 -5.68
C ASN A 112 13.78 -20.51 -4.90
N GLY A 113 13.23 -19.36 -4.53
CA GLY A 113 13.95 -18.30 -3.83
C GLY A 113 14.85 -17.40 -4.70
N SER A 114 14.99 -17.71 -6.00
CA SER A 114 15.73 -16.85 -6.94
C SER A 114 14.80 -15.86 -7.61
N ASP A 115 15.17 -14.57 -7.62
CA ASP A 115 14.42 -13.54 -8.32
C ASP A 115 14.45 -13.75 -9.84
N SER A 116 13.29 -13.60 -10.48
CA SER A 116 13.11 -13.68 -11.92
C SER A 116 12.09 -12.64 -12.39
N ASN A 117 12.27 -12.17 -13.62
CA ASN A 117 11.33 -11.27 -14.28
C ASN A 117 10.24 -12.01 -15.05
N ALA A 118 10.45 -13.30 -15.33
CA ALA A 118 9.49 -14.13 -16.05
C ALA A 118 9.64 -15.62 -15.65
N VAL A 119 8.54 -16.37 -15.71
CA VAL A 119 8.51 -17.82 -15.47
C VAL A 119 7.48 -18.48 -16.39
N SER A 120 7.75 -19.72 -16.76
CA SER A 120 6.85 -20.56 -17.57
C SER A 120 6.45 -21.86 -16.86
N VAL A 121 6.61 -21.92 -15.53
CA VAL A 121 6.36 -23.13 -14.71
C VAL A 121 4.87 -23.47 -14.60
N CYS A 122 3.99 -22.52 -14.88
CA CYS A 122 2.55 -22.69 -14.76
C CYS A 122 1.94 -23.21 -16.07
N GLN A 123 1.91 -24.53 -16.25
CA GLN A 123 1.33 -25.20 -17.42
C GLN A 123 1.92 -24.75 -18.78
N GLY A 124 3.16 -24.25 -18.77
CA GLY A 124 3.82 -23.70 -19.96
C GLY A 124 3.42 -22.26 -20.31
N ALA A 125 2.49 -21.65 -19.58
CA ALA A 125 2.13 -20.25 -19.78
C ALA A 125 3.20 -19.32 -19.21
N ASN A 126 3.62 -18.35 -20.02
CA ASN A 126 4.63 -17.36 -19.63
C ASN A 126 3.99 -16.23 -18.81
N ILE A 127 4.44 -16.08 -17.57
CA ILE A 127 4.07 -15.01 -16.64
C ILE A 127 5.28 -14.12 -16.46
N GLN A 128 5.11 -12.81 -16.61
CA GLN A 128 6.18 -11.83 -16.50
C GLN A 128 5.78 -10.63 -15.64
N ALA A 129 6.78 -9.89 -15.17
CA ALA A 129 6.55 -8.61 -14.50
C ALA A 129 5.73 -7.67 -15.40
N GLY A 130 4.73 -7.02 -14.80
CA GLY A 130 3.75 -6.17 -15.47
C GLY A 130 2.44 -6.88 -15.87
N ASP A 131 2.41 -8.21 -15.90
CA ASP A 131 1.19 -8.95 -16.23
C ASP A 131 0.07 -8.71 -15.20
N PRO A 132 -1.21 -8.78 -15.60
CA PRO A 132 -2.32 -8.68 -14.66
C PRO A 132 -2.40 -9.92 -13.77
N VAL A 133 -2.81 -9.74 -12.52
CA VAL A 133 -2.93 -10.84 -11.55
C VAL A 133 -3.88 -11.95 -12.03
N GLN A 134 -4.91 -11.60 -12.80
CA GLN A 134 -5.84 -12.55 -13.40
C GLN A 134 -5.11 -13.56 -14.28
N LYS A 135 -4.10 -13.13 -15.06
CA LYS A 135 -3.31 -14.04 -15.89
C LYS A 135 -2.56 -15.06 -15.04
N VAL A 136 -2.08 -14.67 -13.85
CA VAL A 136 -1.41 -15.58 -12.90
C VAL A 136 -2.39 -16.63 -12.40
N TYR A 137 -3.60 -16.23 -11.98
CA TYR A 137 -4.62 -17.17 -11.53
C TYR A 137 -5.08 -18.13 -12.64
N TYR A 138 -5.23 -17.64 -13.88
CA TYR A 138 -5.59 -18.52 -15.00
C TYR A 138 -4.46 -19.48 -15.40
N SER A 139 -3.20 -19.06 -15.24
CA SER A 139 -2.04 -19.87 -15.63
C SER A 139 -1.66 -20.90 -14.57
N CYS A 140 -1.59 -20.47 -13.30
CA CYS A 140 -1.12 -21.29 -12.18
C CYS A 140 -2.24 -21.90 -11.34
N GLY A 141 -3.49 -21.44 -11.52
CA GLY A 141 -4.61 -21.80 -10.66
C GLY A 141 -4.59 -21.07 -9.31
N SER A 142 -5.23 -21.70 -8.32
CA SER A 142 -5.29 -21.18 -6.95
C SER A 142 -3.94 -21.32 -6.24
N PRO A 143 -3.42 -20.26 -5.61
CA PRO A 143 -2.18 -20.32 -4.85
C PRO A 143 -2.34 -21.22 -3.62
N SER A 144 -1.23 -21.83 -3.19
CA SER A 144 -1.19 -22.61 -1.95
C SER A 144 -1.32 -21.70 -0.73
N MET A 145 -0.76 -20.50 -0.81
CA MET A 145 -0.80 -19.50 0.25
C MET A 145 -0.83 -18.09 -0.33
N VAL A 146 -1.52 -17.18 0.34
CA VAL A 146 -1.52 -15.74 0.03
C VAL A 146 -1.03 -15.00 1.26
N ASN A 147 0.08 -14.27 1.11
CA ASN A 147 0.60 -13.41 2.17
C ASN A 147 0.36 -11.93 1.81
N ASN A 148 -0.03 -11.11 2.78
CA ASN A 148 -0.22 -9.68 2.58
C ASN A 148 0.90 -8.94 3.30
N THR A 149 1.78 -8.31 2.53
CA THR A 149 2.94 -7.60 3.04
C THR A 149 2.99 -6.19 2.44
N PHE A 150 4.09 -5.49 2.66
CA PHE A 150 4.30 -4.15 2.11
C PHE A 150 5.68 -4.09 1.47
N ILE A 151 5.78 -3.31 0.41
CA ILE A 151 7.05 -2.98 -0.22
C ILE A 151 7.22 -1.46 -0.23
N ASN A 152 8.47 -1.01 -0.07
CA ASN A 152 8.81 0.40 -0.25
C ASN A 152 9.07 0.60 -1.74
N GLU A 153 8.19 1.33 -2.43
CA GLU A 153 8.37 1.68 -3.83
C GLU A 153 8.72 3.16 -3.96
N ILE A 154 9.61 3.46 -4.91
CA ILE A 154 9.85 4.83 -5.36
C ILE A 154 8.57 5.31 -6.03
N VAL A 155 7.95 6.35 -5.49
CA VAL A 155 6.83 7.00 -6.17
C VAL A 155 7.42 7.78 -7.35
N PRO A 156 7.07 7.48 -8.61
CA PRO A 156 7.48 8.30 -9.74
C PRO A 156 6.71 9.62 -9.66
N THR A 157 7.39 10.69 -9.27
CA THR A 157 6.82 12.03 -9.17
C THR A 157 7.06 12.76 -10.49
N ALA A 158 6.05 13.46 -11.01
CA ALA A 158 6.20 14.24 -12.26
C ALA A 158 7.15 15.43 -12.06
N GLU A 159 7.19 15.94 -10.83
CA GLU A 159 8.05 17.02 -10.38
C GLU A 159 8.97 16.50 -9.26
N LYS A 160 10.15 17.11 -9.12
CA LYS A 160 11.08 16.72 -8.05
C LYS A 160 10.44 17.01 -6.69
N PRO A 161 10.57 16.11 -5.71
CA PRO A 161 10.12 16.38 -4.35
C PRO A 161 10.77 17.65 -3.80
N GLN A 162 10.01 18.51 -3.13
CA GLN A 162 10.54 19.70 -2.48
C GLN A 162 10.71 19.42 -1.00
N VAL A 163 11.90 19.68 -0.47
CA VAL A 163 12.24 19.53 0.94
C VAL A 163 12.37 20.91 1.55
N TRP A 164 11.53 21.18 2.53
CA TRP A 164 11.50 22.45 3.25
C TRP A 164 12.02 22.25 4.66
N LEU A 165 12.92 23.14 5.08
CA LEU A 165 13.49 23.15 6.42
C LEU A 165 12.85 24.25 7.24
N TYR A 166 12.20 23.89 8.35
CA TYR A 166 11.65 24.80 9.34
C TYR A 166 12.48 24.77 10.60
N GLN A 167 12.95 25.93 11.05
CA GLN A 167 13.61 26.06 12.34
C GLN A 167 12.94 27.20 13.11
N PRO A 168 12.05 26.91 14.07
CA PRO A 168 11.28 27.96 14.73
C PRO A 168 12.11 28.83 15.70
N GLY A 169 13.32 28.41 16.06
CA GLY A 169 14.26 29.20 16.85
C GLY A 169 15.62 28.52 16.98
N GLU A 170 16.64 29.26 17.41
CA GLU A 170 18.03 28.77 17.48
C GLU A 170 18.23 27.57 18.42
N TYR A 171 17.33 27.39 19.38
CA TYR A 171 17.36 26.29 20.35
C TYR A 171 16.29 25.21 20.09
N GLN A 172 15.52 25.32 19.01
CA GLN A 172 14.54 24.31 18.64
C GLN A 172 15.07 23.43 17.51
N PRO A 173 14.77 22.12 17.52
CA PRO A 173 15.18 21.23 16.45
C PRO A 173 14.55 21.68 15.13
N ALA A 174 15.35 21.64 14.06
CA ALA A 174 14.83 21.88 12.73
C ALA A 174 13.96 20.69 12.30
N VAL A 175 12.85 20.99 11.64
CA VAL A 175 11.88 20.02 11.13
C VAL A 175 11.90 20.07 9.62
N THR A 176 11.94 18.90 9.01
CA THR A 176 12.03 18.72 7.58
C THR A 176 10.68 18.25 7.05
N MET A 177 10.15 19.00 6.08
CA MET A 177 8.87 18.72 5.44
C MET A 177 9.10 18.38 3.98
N THR A 178 8.58 17.24 3.52
CA THR A 178 8.73 16.84 2.11
C THR A 178 7.40 16.94 1.37
N PHE A 179 7.39 17.72 0.30
CA PHE A 179 6.26 17.89 -0.60
C PHE A 179 6.47 17.10 -1.88
N VAL A 180 5.41 16.43 -2.31
CA VAL A 180 5.37 15.68 -3.58
C VAL A 180 4.07 16.02 -4.28
N ASN A 181 4.16 16.41 -5.56
CA ASN A 181 3.00 16.80 -6.37
C ASN A 181 2.12 17.86 -5.65
N GLY A 182 2.75 18.84 -5.01
CA GLY A 182 2.05 19.91 -4.28
C GLY A 182 1.34 19.49 -3.00
N LYS A 183 1.70 18.35 -2.39
CA LYS A 183 1.14 17.88 -1.11
C LYS A 183 2.22 17.42 -0.14
N LEU A 184 2.03 17.71 1.14
CA LEU A 184 2.90 17.28 2.23
C LEU A 184 2.82 15.76 2.40
N GLN A 185 3.94 15.05 2.21
CA GLN A 185 4.02 13.59 2.32
C GLN A 185 4.72 13.13 3.60
N SER A 186 5.63 13.92 4.14
CA SER A 186 6.34 13.56 5.37
C SER A 186 6.75 14.78 6.19
N ILE A 187 6.85 14.56 7.50
CA ILE A 187 7.34 15.49 8.50
C ILE A 187 8.35 14.72 9.35
N GLN A 188 9.59 15.21 9.45
CA GLN A 188 10.71 14.57 10.14
C GLN A 188 11.46 15.52 11.04
#